data_AF-A0A353CRD8-F1
#
_entry.id   AF-A0A353CRD8-F1
#
_cell.length_a   1.000
_cell.length_b   1.000
_cell.length_c   1.000
_cell.angle_alpha   90.00
_cell.angle_beta   90.00
_cell.angle_gamma   90.00
#
_symmetry.space_group_name_H-M   'P 1'
#
loop_
_entity.id
_entity.type
_entity.pdbx_description
1 polymer ?
#
loop_
_entity_poly.entity_id
_entity_poly.type
_entity_poly.pdbx_seq_one_letter_code
_entity_poly.pdbx_strand_id
1 'polypeptide(L)'
;MRKYIFAACFIFAFPALSPAQEAKVLSLAGSVEVKADRDTEWVSAEKNMEIKEGGAVRTGADGAAVVLMPNKSKVWMRENSGLEIEQRKTLASRLSLLFGRMKVRVPHLMRKERFEVRTPAAVCAVRGTEFTVDATPEGAMDIKVLYGEVKLNFTVPPVKGKAEIHIPQGQFLSLAEKGKPAKQSLLTKEQEYRALENWNPGLDPKERMAEIIEKENSRAQIKEFAKVTSGAEQQVKSFINTAKESDLEAGRTLNDVHGNLVRVEQRLIRPDPQTLQFFNIVKRPAYKDYSYATALAQQYGFKYAGGAVTNRLDLMQVNLKFDQALPQRIEEWPSFFDNSSINPDYMTVVSANRTNNDNIFFIAEGWLYDPVRDELVNNETVIGKPKTDDMDILFAGVLKGADAVSALGQISELKVSDGGSGVVTLTGPAVSLDAGSSMVWAQRVSGANYSKDSDDVAGNDQVWQFQADRYELGGLGATGTHMWFAKENYVIGNGGGLKNTEDFTSSGTDPFSILKETAGQTILYLKQHDGTANDVRPGVGGQIKDADYFDQGAFPVKFNIDIVFIPDLAVAAIQRMLPAITSLND
;
A
#
# COMPACT_ATOMS: atom_id res chain seq x y z
N MET A 1 28.73 -31.90 24.62
CA MET A 1 28.92 -33.28 24.12
C MET A 1 27.78 -33.58 23.15
N ARG A 2 28.17 -33.99 21.93
CA ARG A 2 27.47 -34.86 20.94
C ARG A 2 25.94 -34.77 20.84
N LYS A 3 25.41 -34.25 19.73
CA LYS A 3 25.21 -34.90 18.41
C LYS A 3 24.17 -36.04 18.43
N TYR A 4 23.33 -36.02 17.39
CA TYR A 4 22.51 -37.10 16.81
C TYR A 4 21.05 -37.22 17.29
N ILE A 5 20.13 -36.47 16.64
CA ILE A 5 18.96 -37.05 15.97
C ILE A 5 18.78 -36.32 14.62
N PHE A 6 19.52 -36.78 13.63
CA PHE A 6 19.30 -36.52 12.21
C PHE A 6 19.37 -37.90 11.55
N ALA A 7 18.26 -38.35 10.95
CA ALA A 7 18.11 -39.40 9.93
C ALA A 7 16.89 -40.30 10.21
N ALA A 8 15.75 -39.96 9.60
CA ALA A 8 14.87 -40.92 8.92
C ALA A 8 13.69 -40.17 8.27
N CYS A 9 13.94 -39.60 7.08
CA CYS A 9 13.04 -39.64 5.91
C CYS A 9 13.61 -38.73 4.82
N PHE A 10 14.79 -39.12 4.32
CA PHE A 10 15.32 -38.67 3.05
C PHE A 10 14.59 -39.49 1.96
N ILE A 11 13.43 -39.02 1.52
CA ILE A 11 12.96 -39.35 0.16
C ILE A 11 13.49 -38.23 -0.72
N PHE A 12 14.53 -38.57 -1.48
CA PHE A 12 15.01 -37.84 -2.63
C PHE A 12 13.83 -37.57 -3.59
N ALA A 13 13.24 -36.38 -3.51
CA ALA A 13 12.66 -35.74 -4.67
C ALA A 13 13.76 -34.84 -5.25
N PHE A 14 14.45 -35.34 -6.28
CA PHE A 14 15.17 -34.47 -7.22
C PHE A 14 14.25 -33.27 -7.51
N PRO A 15 14.72 -32.01 -7.43
CA PRO A 15 14.05 -30.97 -8.17
C PRO A 15 14.11 -31.43 -9.62
N ALA A 16 12.98 -31.88 -10.15
CA ALA A 16 12.84 -31.98 -11.58
C ALA A 16 13.25 -30.60 -12.09
N LEU A 17 14.33 -30.55 -12.88
CA LEU A 17 14.50 -29.46 -13.82
C LEU A 17 13.19 -29.44 -14.61
N SER A 18 12.24 -28.59 -14.21
CA SER A 18 11.13 -28.28 -15.10
C SER A 18 11.79 -27.73 -16.35
N PRO A 19 11.67 -28.40 -17.52
CA PRO A 19 12.09 -27.77 -18.75
C PRO A 19 11.47 -26.37 -18.81
N ALA A 20 12.27 -25.37 -19.16
CA ALA A 20 11.79 -24.01 -19.31
C ALA A 20 10.57 -24.06 -20.23
N GLN A 21 9.41 -23.64 -19.71
CA GLN A 21 8.14 -23.63 -20.45
C GLN A 21 8.37 -22.99 -21.84
N GLU A 22 7.82 -23.50 -22.95
CA GLU A 22 8.10 -23.04 -24.32
C GLU A 22 7.23 -21.84 -24.78
N ALA A 23 7.66 -21.07 -25.79
CA ALA A 23 6.89 -19.88 -26.23
C ALA A 23 5.68 -20.38 -26.96
N LYS A 24 4.52 -19.79 -26.73
CA LYS A 24 3.31 -20.31 -27.37
C LYS A 24 2.60 -19.23 -28.13
N VAL A 25 2.10 -19.59 -29.31
CA VAL A 25 1.16 -18.75 -30.05
C VAL A 25 -0.19 -18.80 -29.32
N LEU A 26 -0.58 -17.72 -28.65
CA LEU A 26 -1.80 -17.64 -27.85
C LEU A 26 -3.05 -17.42 -28.71
N SER A 27 -2.92 -16.57 -29.73
CA SER A 27 -3.98 -16.23 -30.69
C SER A 27 -3.34 -15.77 -31.99
N LEU A 28 -4.04 -15.96 -33.10
CA LEU A 28 -3.60 -15.56 -34.44
C LEU A 28 -4.81 -15.23 -35.32
N ALA A 29 -4.62 -14.37 -36.32
CA ALA A 29 -5.56 -14.10 -37.40
C ALA A 29 -4.78 -13.80 -38.70
N GLY A 30 -5.39 -14.08 -39.86
CA GLY A 30 -4.75 -13.92 -41.16
C GLY A 30 -3.56 -14.86 -41.38
N SER A 31 -2.66 -14.51 -42.30
CA SER A 31 -1.47 -15.30 -42.60
C SER A 31 -0.40 -15.16 -41.52
N VAL A 32 -0.16 -16.23 -40.76
CA VAL A 32 0.91 -16.31 -39.75
C VAL A 32 1.67 -17.60 -39.96
N GLU A 33 2.99 -17.50 -40.02
CA GLU A 33 3.89 -18.65 -40.14
C GLU A 33 4.86 -18.69 -38.96
N VAL A 34 5.16 -19.90 -38.53
CA VAL A 34 6.07 -20.18 -37.43
C VAL A 34 7.18 -21.09 -37.92
N LYS A 35 8.38 -20.78 -37.48
CA LYS A 35 9.55 -21.64 -37.55
C LYS A 35 9.85 -22.07 -36.11
N ALA A 36 9.57 -23.33 -35.77
CA ALA A 36 9.59 -23.81 -34.39
C ALA A 36 10.99 -23.80 -33.76
N ASP A 37 12.03 -24.00 -34.57
CA ASP A 37 13.46 -23.99 -34.20
C ASP A 37 14.33 -23.55 -35.40
N ARG A 38 15.61 -23.23 -35.17
CA ARG A 38 16.58 -22.73 -36.16
C ARG A 38 16.70 -23.59 -37.43
N ASP A 39 16.49 -24.89 -37.32
CA ASP A 39 16.65 -25.85 -38.42
C ASP A 39 15.31 -26.31 -39.03
N THR A 40 14.18 -25.76 -38.57
CA THR A 40 12.86 -26.09 -39.11
C THR A 40 12.47 -25.20 -40.30
N GLU A 41 11.62 -25.73 -41.18
CA GLU A 41 10.99 -24.93 -42.23
C GLU A 41 9.85 -24.08 -41.68
N TRP A 42 9.50 -23.02 -42.40
CA TRP A 42 8.33 -22.19 -42.07
C TRP A 42 7.06 -22.99 -42.34
N VAL A 43 6.19 -23.08 -41.35
CA VAL A 43 4.87 -23.72 -41.46
C VAL A 43 3.79 -22.76 -40.99
N SER A 44 2.55 -23.00 -41.41
CA SER A 44 1.41 -22.22 -40.93
C SER A 44 1.28 -22.33 -39.42
N ALA A 45 1.07 -21.21 -38.74
CA ALA A 45 0.97 -21.16 -37.29
C ALA A 45 -0.37 -21.71 -36.81
N GLU A 46 -0.35 -22.48 -35.72
CA GLU A 46 -1.55 -22.94 -35.03
C GLU A 46 -1.62 -22.39 -33.61
N LYS A 47 -2.83 -22.33 -33.04
CA LYS A 47 -3.02 -21.91 -31.66
C LYS A 47 -2.35 -22.91 -30.72
N ASN A 48 -1.67 -22.40 -29.69
CA ASN A 48 -0.83 -23.11 -28.73
C ASN A 48 0.42 -23.78 -29.32
N MET A 49 0.76 -23.51 -30.59
CA MET A 49 1.99 -24.00 -31.18
C MET A 49 3.20 -23.47 -30.41
N GLU A 50 4.13 -24.37 -30.09
CA GLU A 50 5.32 -24.06 -29.31
C GLU A 50 6.48 -23.59 -30.21
N ILE A 51 7.23 -22.61 -29.71
CA ILE A 51 8.38 -22.00 -30.38
C ILE A 51 9.57 -22.07 -29.43
N LYS A 52 10.64 -22.71 -29.90
CA LYS A 52 11.88 -22.93 -29.16
C LYS A 52 12.83 -21.74 -29.31
N GLU A 53 13.90 -21.75 -28.51
CA GLU A 53 15.02 -20.82 -28.70
C GLU A 53 15.63 -21.01 -30.09
N GLY A 54 15.84 -19.92 -30.83
CA GLY A 54 16.21 -19.94 -32.25
C GLY A 54 15.03 -20.06 -33.23
N GLY A 55 13.81 -20.25 -32.72
CA GLY A 55 12.59 -20.20 -33.50
C GLY A 55 12.17 -18.77 -33.86
N ALA A 56 11.27 -18.65 -34.84
CA ALA A 56 10.79 -17.37 -35.33
C ALA A 56 9.30 -17.39 -35.70
N VAL A 57 8.67 -16.22 -35.68
CA VAL A 57 7.29 -15.99 -36.07
C VAL A 57 7.28 -14.89 -37.12
N ARG A 58 6.51 -15.06 -38.18
CA ARG A 58 6.28 -14.00 -39.16
C ARG A 58 4.80 -13.87 -39.51
N THR A 59 4.37 -12.66 -39.78
CA THR A 59 3.00 -12.31 -40.16
C THR A 59 2.99 -11.72 -41.58
N GLY A 60 2.01 -12.15 -42.38
CA GLY A 60 1.75 -11.61 -43.71
C GLY A 60 1.01 -10.26 -43.69
N ALA A 61 0.52 -9.82 -44.84
CA ALA A 61 -0.13 -8.51 -45.00
C ALA A 61 -1.46 -8.36 -44.23
N ASP A 62 -2.13 -9.47 -43.90
CA ASP A 62 -3.35 -9.54 -43.10
C ASP A 62 -3.12 -10.25 -41.74
N GLY A 63 -1.86 -10.59 -41.43
CA GLY A 63 -1.49 -11.43 -40.31
C GLY A 63 -1.35 -10.68 -38.99
N ALA A 64 -1.88 -11.25 -37.91
CA ALA A 64 -1.65 -10.79 -36.54
C ALA A 64 -1.48 -11.99 -35.61
N ALA A 65 -0.57 -11.89 -34.65
CA ALA A 65 -0.28 -12.99 -33.72
C ALA A 65 -0.01 -12.48 -32.31
N VAL A 66 -0.32 -13.29 -31.30
CA VAL A 66 0.06 -13.03 -29.91
C VAL A 66 0.92 -14.17 -29.43
N VAL A 67 2.15 -13.87 -29.03
CA VAL A 67 3.09 -14.84 -28.48
C VAL A 67 3.19 -14.65 -26.97
N LEU A 68 3.04 -15.75 -26.23
CA LEU A 68 3.22 -15.80 -24.78
C LEU A 68 4.61 -16.36 -24.46
N MET A 69 5.40 -15.57 -23.73
CA MET A 69 6.74 -15.91 -23.25
C MET A 69 6.65 -16.64 -21.90
N PRO A 70 7.71 -17.35 -21.44
CA PRO A 70 7.63 -18.18 -20.23
C PRO A 70 7.52 -17.31 -18.98
N ASN A 71 8.13 -16.13 -19.03
CA ASN A 71 8.02 -15.13 -17.98
C ASN A 71 6.68 -14.36 -18.03
N LYS A 72 5.66 -14.91 -18.70
CA LYS A 72 4.33 -14.32 -18.86
C LYS A 72 4.30 -13.00 -19.65
N SER A 73 5.39 -12.61 -20.31
CA SER A 73 5.37 -11.47 -21.24
C SER A 73 4.49 -11.79 -22.44
N LYS A 74 3.66 -10.84 -22.85
CA LYS A 74 2.82 -10.95 -24.05
C LYS A 74 3.39 -10.07 -25.15
N VAL A 75 3.57 -10.66 -26.33
CA VAL A 75 4.08 -10.00 -27.53
C VAL A 75 3.01 -10.06 -28.60
N TRP A 76 2.42 -8.91 -28.94
CA TRP A 76 1.49 -8.79 -30.05
C TRP A 76 2.27 -8.38 -31.30
N MET A 77 2.10 -9.11 -32.39
CA MET A 77 2.65 -8.83 -33.71
C MET A 77 1.52 -8.41 -34.64
N ARG A 78 1.77 -7.37 -35.44
CA ARG A 78 0.85 -6.89 -36.48
C ARG A 78 1.29 -7.36 -37.87
N GLU A 79 0.61 -6.90 -38.91
CA GLU A 79 0.90 -7.22 -40.30
C GLU A 79 2.38 -6.98 -40.65
N ASN A 80 2.92 -7.78 -41.57
CA ASN A 80 4.27 -7.67 -42.12
C ASN A 80 5.38 -7.58 -41.04
N SER A 81 5.32 -8.45 -40.03
CA SER A 81 6.27 -8.44 -38.92
C SER A 81 7.04 -9.75 -38.82
N GLY A 82 8.32 -9.66 -38.47
CA GLY A 82 9.20 -10.82 -38.24
C GLY A 82 9.86 -10.75 -36.87
N LEU A 83 9.65 -11.77 -36.03
CA LEU A 83 10.16 -11.88 -34.67
C LEU A 83 10.94 -13.17 -34.50
N GLU A 84 12.14 -13.11 -33.97
CA GLU A 84 12.97 -14.26 -33.60
C GLU A 84 13.16 -14.32 -32.08
N ILE A 85 13.12 -15.53 -31.52
CA ILE A 85 13.34 -15.78 -30.09
C ILE A 85 14.80 -16.17 -29.88
N GLU A 86 15.68 -15.19 -29.70
CA GLU A 86 17.14 -15.43 -29.59
C GLU A 86 17.54 -16.16 -28.31
N GLN A 87 16.95 -15.79 -27.16
CA GLN A 87 17.27 -16.40 -25.87
C GLN A 87 16.03 -16.52 -25.01
N ARG A 88 15.89 -17.65 -24.33
CA ARG A 88 14.72 -17.94 -23.51
C ARG A 88 15.08 -18.75 -22.26
N LYS A 89 16.00 -18.21 -21.46
CA LYS A 89 16.34 -18.76 -20.15
C LYS A 89 15.41 -18.18 -19.09
N THR A 90 15.21 -18.92 -17.99
CA THR A 90 14.37 -18.52 -16.84
C THR A 90 14.69 -17.12 -16.30
N LEU A 91 15.91 -16.63 -16.50
CA LEU A 91 16.39 -15.32 -16.04
C LEU A 91 16.83 -14.38 -17.18
N ALA A 92 16.71 -14.79 -18.45
CA ALA A 92 17.10 -13.96 -19.58
C ALA A 92 16.26 -14.29 -20.81
N SER A 93 15.41 -13.36 -21.20
CA SER A 93 14.64 -13.41 -22.44
C SER A 93 15.16 -12.35 -23.41
N ARG A 94 15.56 -12.77 -24.60
CA ARG A 94 15.95 -11.86 -25.68
C ARG A 94 15.13 -12.16 -26.92
N LEU A 95 14.45 -11.13 -27.41
CA LEU A 95 13.68 -11.15 -28.64
C LEU A 95 14.40 -10.30 -29.68
N SER A 96 14.34 -10.69 -30.95
CA SER A 96 14.84 -9.92 -32.07
C SER A 96 13.70 -9.61 -33.02
N LEU A 97 13.28 -8.34 -33.06
CA LEU A 97 12.34 -7.84 -34.06
C LEU A 97 13.13 -7.51 -35.32
N LEU A 98 13.01 -8.34 -36.34
CA LEU A 98 13.73 -8.19 -37.61
C LEU A 98 13.16 -7.02 -38.42
N PHE A 99 11.83 -6.95 -38.51
CA PHE A 99 11.08 -5.90 -39.19
C PHE A 99 9.61 -5.90 -38.75
N GLY A 100 8.90 -4.82 -39.04
CA GLY A 100 7.47 -4.65 -38.77
C GLY A 100 7.20 -4.08 -37.38
N ARG A 101 6.01 -4.40 -36.86
CA ARG A 101 5.46 -3.75 -35.67
C ARG A 101 5.05 -4.76 -34.60
N MET A 102 5.48 -4.50 -33.38
CA MET A 102 5.04 -5.25 -32.22
C MET A 102 4.68 -4.36 -31.02
N LYS A 103 3.82 -4.89 -30.18
CA LYS A 103 3.51 -4.37 -28.85
C LYS A 103 3.97 -5.41 -27.84
N VAL A 104 4.62 -4.98 -26.78
CA VAL A 104 5.14 -5.86 -25.74
C VAL A 104 4.63 -5.39 -24.39
N ARG A 105 4.07 -6.31 -23.61
CA ARG A 105 3.76 -6.12 -22.19
C ARG A 105 4.62 -7.07 -21.38
N VAL A 106 5.58 -6.51 -20.67
CA VAL A 106 6.49 -7.25 -19.78
C VAL A 106 5.99 -7.07 -18.34
N PRO A 107 5.73 -8.15 -17.59
CA PRO A 107 5.42 -8.03 -16.17
C PRO A 107 6.63 -7.49 -15.39
N HIS A 108 6.43 -7.16 -14.12
CA HIS A 108 7.55 -6.76 -13.26
C HIS A 108 8.52 -7.94 -13.09
N LEU A 109 9.74 -7.80 -13.62
CA LEU A 109 10.78 -8.84 -13.61
C LEU A 109 11.50 -8.91 -12.26
N MET A 110 12.02 -10.07 -11.87
CA MET A 110 12.85 -10.24 -10.66
C MET A 110 14.25 -9.61 -10.82
N ARG A 111 15.02 -9.42 -9.73
CA ARG A 111 16.32 -8.68 -9.77
C ARG A 111 17.36 -9.29 -10.73
N LYS A 112 17.36 -10.61 -10.93
CA LYS A 112 18.27 -11.32 -11.85
C LYS A 112 17.70 -11.51 -13.27
N GLU A 113 16.43 -11.19 -13.48
CA GLU A 113 15.75 -11.43 -14.75
C GLU A 113 15.93 -10.23 -15.70
N ARG A 114 16.28 -10.52 -16.96
CA ARG A 114 16.47 -9.53 -18.03
C ARG A 114 15.52 -9.82 -19.18
N PHE A 115 14.90 -8.77 -19.70
CA PHE A 115 14.14 -8.83 -20.94
C PHE A 115 14.67 -7.78 -21.92
N GLU A 116 15.13 -8.25 -23.07
CA GLU A 116 15.72 -7.42 -24.11
C GLU A 116 14.98 -7.61 -25.43
N VAL A 117 14.70 -6.50 -26.09
CA VAL A 117 14.21 -6.47 -27.47
C VAL A 117 15.31 -5.87 -28.33
N ARG A 118 15.87 -6.67 -29.24
CA ARG A 118 16.80 -6.23 -30.26
C ARG A 118 16.04 -5.83 -31.51
N THR A 119 16.46 -4.74 -32.12
CA THR A 119 16.09 -4.32 -33.47
C THR A 119 17.35 -4.12 -34.30
N PRO A 120 17.25 -3.93 -35.62
CA PRO A 120 18.41 -3.66 -36.45
C PRO A 120 19.19 -2.40 -36.06
N ALA A 121 18.57 -1.46 -35.32
CA ALA A 121 19.17 -0.19 -34.93
C ALA A 121 19.59 -0.12 -33.45
N ALA A 122 18.92 -0.85 -32.55
CA ALA A 122 19.15 -0.72 -31.12
C ALA A 122 18.77 -1.97 -30.31
N VAL A 123 19.22 -2.02 -29.06
CA VAL A 123 18.80 -2.99 -28.05
C VAL A 123 18.03 -2.25 -26.97
N CYS A 124 16.78 -2.64 -26.77
CA CYS A 124 15.87 -2.11 -25.77
C CYS A 124 15.86 -3.04 -24.55
N ALA A 125 16.46 -2.61 -23.45
CA ALA A 125 16.31 -3.27 -22.16
C ALA A 125 15.05 -2.74 -21.48
N VAL A 126 14.15 -3.66 -21.08
CA VAL A 126 12.83 -3.31 -20.56
C VAL A 126 12.52 -4.09 -19.29
N ARG A 127 11.81 -3.43 -18.36
CA ARG A 127 11.51 -3.99 -17.04
C ARG A 127 10.16 -3.43 -16.56
N GLY A 128 9.14 -4.28 -16.51
CA GLY A 128 7.79 -3.85 -16.12
C GLY A 128 7.17 -2.83 -17.09
N THR A 129 7.49 -2.95 -18.37
CA THR A 129 7.18 -1.92 -19.38
C THR A 129 6.09 -2.40 -20.34
N GLU A 130 5.19 -1.49 -20.72
CA GLU A 130 4.30 -1.66 -21.87
C GLU A 130 4.65 -0.64 -22.95
N PHE A 131 5.02 -1.12 -24.14
CA PHE A 131 5.51 -0.27 -25.21
C PHE A 131 5.24 -0.88 -26.59
N THR A 132 5.23 -0.04 -27.63
CA THR A 132 5.17 -0.48 -29.02
C THR A 132 6.48 -0.14 -29.72
N VAL A 133 6.94 -1.03 -30.59
CA VAL A 133 8.10 -0.84 -31.45
C VAL A 133 7.69 -1.10 -32.89
N ASP A 134 8.03 -0.15 -33.76
CA ASP A 134 8.05 -0.32 -35.21
C ASP A 134 9.52 -0.28 -35.65
N ALA A 135 9.94 -1.22 -36.50
CA ALA A 135 11.31 -1.28 -36.97
C ALA A 135 11.36 -1.73 -38.43
N THR A 136 12.25 -1.12 -39.21
CA THR A 136 12.52 -1.53 -40.59
C THR A 136 13.91 -2.17 -40.71
N PRO A 137 14.17 -3.00 -41.75
CA PRO A 137 15.49 -3.59 -42.00
C PRO A 137 16.60 -2.53 -42.15
N GLU A 138 16.27 -1.37 -42.72
CA GLU A 138 17.14 -0.22 -42.92
C GLU A 138 17.50 0.47 -41.58
N GLY A 139 16.78 0.13 -40.51
CA GLY A 139 16.98 0.61 -39.15
C GLY A 139 16.27 1.92 -38.83
N ALA A 140 15.22 2.26 -39.59
CA ALA A 140 14.21 3.17 -39.07
C ALA A 140 13.51 2.49 -37.90
N MET A 141 13.22 3.25 -36.84
CA MET A 141 12.65 2.69 -35.62
C MET A 141 11.80 3.73 -34.88
N ASP A 142 10.57 3.36 -34.53
CA ASP A 142 9.68 4.16 -33.70
C ASP A 142 9.31 3.39 -32.42
N ILE A 143 9.53 4.01 -31.27
CA ILE A 143 9.20 3.45 -29.95
C ILE A 143 8.21 4.36 -29.26
N LYS A 144 7.15 3.79 -28.68
CA LYS A 144 6.18 4.51 -27.85
C LYS A 144 6.02 3.80 -26.52
N VAL A 145 6.32 4.49 -25.42
CA VAL A 145 6.28 3.90 -24.07
C VAL A 145 4.99 4.32 -23.38
N LEU A 146 4.12 3.35 -23.12
CA LEU A 146 2.82 3.56 -22.48
C LEU A 146 2.92 3.50 -20.97
N TYR A 147 3.71 2.56 -20.45
CA TYR A 147 3.90 2.35 -19.01
C TYR A 147 5.32 1.86 -18.75
N GLY A 148 5.93 2.32 -17.65
CA GLY A 148 7.30 1.97 -17.27
C GLY A 148 8.35 2.78 -18.03
N GLU A 149 9.50 2.16 -18.28
CA GLU A 149 10.65 2.80 -18.93
C GLU A 149 11.32 1.84 -19.92
N VAL A 150 11.83 2.37 -21.03
CA VAL A 150 12.68 1.63 -21.98
C VAL A 150 14.08 2.24 -21.94
N LYS A 151 15.08 1.42 -21.63
CA LYS A 151 16.48 1.77 -21.76
C LYS A 151 16.99 1.32 -23.13
N LEU A 152 17.30 2.28 -23.99
CA LEU A 152 17.71 2.04 -25.37
C LEU A 152 19.22 2.22 -25.54
N ASN A 153 19.89 1.18 -26.03
CA ASN A 153 21.30 1.19 -26.39
C ASN A 153 21.45 1.05 -27.91
N PHE A 154 22.08 2.00 -28.59
CA PHE A 154 22.25 1.92 -30.04
C PHE A 154 23.24 0.81 -30.43
N THR A 155 22.92 0.03 -31.45
CA THR A 155 23.85 -0.95 -32.04
C THR A 155 25.00 -0.24 -32.76
N VAL A 156 24.69 0.89 -33.42
CA VAL A 156 25.67 1.81 -34.01
C VAL A 156 25.46 3.19 -33.38
N PRO A 157 26.40 3.69 -32.56
CA PRO A 157 26.25 4.98 -31.89
C PRO A 157 26.04 6.12 -32.89
N PRO A 158 25.16 7.09 -32.59
CA PRO A 158 24.91 8.21 -33.48
C PRO A 158 26.11 9.17 -33.52
N VAL A 159 26.33 9.82 -34.68
CA VAL A 159 27.43 10.79 -34.89
C VAL A 159 27.37 11.97 -33.90
N LYS A 160 26.17 12.31 -33.40
CA LYS A 160 25.93 13.27 -32.32
C LYS A 160 24.85 12.73 -31.39
N GLY A 161 25.10 12.71 -30.09
CA GLY A 161 24.14 12.27 -29.06
C GLY A 161 24.74 11.28 -28.07
N LYS A 162 23.92 10.85 -27.09
CA LYS A 162 24.30 9.79 -26.14
C LYS A 162 24.14 8.42 -26.81
N ALA A 163 25.06 7.50 -26.52
CA ALA A 163 24.98 6.10 -26.99
C ALA A 163 23.84 5.30 -26.31
N GLU A 164 23.31 5.85 -25.22
CA GLU A 164 22.25 5.30 -24.40
C GLU A 164 21.19 6.37 -24.16
N ILE A 165 19.92 6.01 -24.34
CA ILE A 165 18.77 6.89 -24.16
C ILE A 165 17.73 6.20 -23.28
N HIS A 166 17.23 6.94 -22.31
CA HIS A 166 16.13 6.52 -21.43
C HIS A 166 14.82 7.11 -21.97
N ILE A 167 13.84 6.25 -22.23
CA ILE A 167 12.52 6.64 -22.73
C ILE A 167 11.50 6.31 -21.64
N PRO A 168 11.14 7.29 -20.79
CA PRO A 168 10.14 7.09 -19.75
C PRO A 168 8.72 7.05 -20.34
N GLN A 169 7.75 6.64 -19.52
CA GLN A 169 6.34 6.63 -19.87
C GLN A 169 5.84 7.97 -20.44
N GLY A 170 4.93 7.89 -21.41
CA GLY A 170 4.35 9.08 -22.05
C GLY A 170 5.27 9.73 -23.09
N GLN A 171 6.41 9.11 -23.41
CA GLN A 171 7.32 9.58 -24.45
C GLN A 171 7.39 8.64 -25.63
N PHE A 172 7.71 9.19 -26.78
CA PHE A 172 8.08 8.44 -27.96
C PHE A 172 9.47 8.83 -28.44
N LEU A 173 10.12 7.88 -29.10
CA LEU A 173 11.40 8.05 -29.76
C LEU A 173 11.26 7.61 -31.21
N SER A 174 11.72 8.46 -32.14
CA SER A 174 11.77 8.16 -33.56
C SER A 174 13.21 8.26 -34.07
N LEU A 175 13.62 7.23 -34.78
CA LEU A 175 14.91 7.12 -35.44
C LEU A 175 14.68 6.91 -36.94
N ALA A 176 15.18 7.83 -37.76
CA ALA A 176 14.99 7.74 -39.20
C ALA A 176 15.80 6.60 -39.83
N GLU A 177 17.08 6.43 -39.43
CA GLU A 177 18.00 5.42 -39.94
C GLU A 177 19.10 5.14 -38.91
N LYS A 178 19.84 4.02 -39.06
CA LYS A 178 20.97 3.67 -38.17
C LYS A 178 22.03 4.77 -38.15
N GLY A 179 22.54 5.11 -36.96
CA GLY A 179 23.62 6.08 -36.77
C GLY A 179 23.21 7.56 -36.86
N LYS A 180 21.94 7.88 -37.16
CA LYS A 180 21.39 9.24 -37.04
C LYS A 180 20.92 9.52 -35.60
N PRO A 181 20.86 10.78 -35.16
CA PRO A 181 20.33 11.10 -33.84
C PRO A 181 18.83 10.78 -33.78
N ALA A 182 18.42 10.11 -32.70
CA ALA A 182 17.02 9.89 -32.42
C ALA A 182 16.34 11.19 -31.94
N LYS A 183 15.08 11.38 -32.32
CA LYS A 183 14.23 12.47 -31.83
C LYS A 183 13.30 11.93 -30.76
N GLN A 184 13.34 12.55 -29.58
CA GLN A 184 12.48 12.21 -28.44
C GLN A 184 11.49 13.35 -28.20
N SER A 185 10.23 13.00 -28.01
CA SER A 185 9.17 13.96 -27.69
C SER A 185 8.04 13.29 -26.90
N LEU A 186 7.16 14.12 -26.32
CA LEU A 186 5.97 13.63 -25.64
C LEU A 186 5.00 13.00 -26.66
N LEU A 187 4.33 11.93 -26.24
CA LEU A 187 3.25 11.32 -27.01
C LEU A 187 2.11 12.33 -27.18
N THR A 188 1.65 12.52 -28.42
CA THR A 188 0.40 13.27 -28.64
C THR A 188 -0.79 12.42 -28.21
N LYS A 189 -1.93 13.07 -27.91
CA LYS A 189 -3.16 12.37 -27.50
C LYS A 189 -3.53 11.26 -28.50
N GLU A 190 -3.49 11.56 -29.80
CA GLU A 190 -3.78 10.60 -30.87
C GLU A 190 -2.80 9.41 -30.91
N GLN A 191 -1.52 9.64 -30.69
CA GLN A 191 -0.51 8.59 -30.69
C GLN A 191 -0.64 7.69 -29.46
N GLU A 192 -0.99 8.26 -28.31
CA GLU A 192 -1.27 7.52 -27.09
C GLU A 192 -2.49 6.60 -27.27
N TYR A 193 -3.60 7.09 -27.84
CA TYR A 193 -4.77 6.25 -28.15
C TYR A 193 -4.46 5.08 -29.06
N ARG A 194 -3.74 5.33 -30.17
CA ARG A 194 -3.39 4.27 -31.12
C ARG A 194 -2.49 3.20 -30.49
N ALA A 195 -1.63 3.60 -29.56
CA ALA A 195 -0.76 2.67 -28.84
C ALA A 195 -1.52 1.89 -27.73
N LEU A 196 -2.53 2.51 -27.12
CA LEU A 196 -3.44 1.88 -26.15
C LEU A 196 -4.45 0.92 -26.78
N GLU A 197 -4.67 0.99 -28.09
CA GLU A 197 -5.56 0.07 -28.81
C GLU A 197 -5.26 -1.39 -28.43
N ASN A 198 -6.31 -2.17 -28.26
CA ASN A 198 -6.21 -3.60 -28.01
C ASN A 198 -5.82 -4.31 -29.31
N TRP A 199 -4.64 -4.94 -29.35
CA TRP A 199 -4.10 -5.61 -30.53
C TRP A 199 -4.44 -7.10 -30.57
N ASN A 200 -5.40 -7.57 -29.75
CA ASN A 200 -5.78 -8.97 -29.77
C ASN A 200 -6.51 -9.33 -31.09
N PRO A 201 -6.09 -10.39 -31.81
CA PRO A 201 -6.73 -10.81 -33.05
C PRO A 201 -8.21 -11.19 -32.84
N GLY A 202 -9.09 -10.76 -33.75
CA GLY A 202 -10.50 -11.18 -33.79
C GLY A 202 -11.53 -10.31 -33.05
N LEU A 203 -11.15 -9.15 -32.50
CA LEU A 203 -12.08 -8.23 -31.83
C LEU A 203 -12.75 -7.24 -32.80
N ASP A 204 -14.07 -7.07 -32.69
CA ASP A 204 -14.85 -6.09 -33.46
C ASP A 204 -14.39 -4.65 -33.13
N PRO A 205 -14.23 -3.75 -34.13
CA PRO A 205 -13.86 -2.34 -33.91
C PRO A 205 -14.70 -1.59 -32.87
N LYS A 206 -15.97 -1.95 -32.66
CA LYS A 206 -16.84 -1.31 -31.66
C LYS A 206 -16.47 -1.66 -30.22
N GLU A 207 -16.09 -2.90 -29.95
CA GLU A 207 -15.66 -3.36 -28.62
C GLU A 207 -14.29 -2.78 -28.25
N ARG A 208 -13.41 -2.58 -29.24
CA ARG A 208 -12.12 -1.89 -29.07
C ARG A 208 -12.25 -0.45 -28.59
N MET A 209 -13.33 0.25 -28.94
CA MET A 209 -13.57 1.64 -28.52
C MET A 209 -14.22 1.76 -27.13
N ALA A 210 -15.02 0.79 -26.70
CA ALA A 210 -15.67 0.81 -25.40
C ALA A 210 -14.65 0.78 -24.24
N GLU A 211 -13.63 -0.08 -24.35
CA GLU A 211 -12.52 -0.16 -23.39
C GLU A 211 -11.70 1.14 -23.30
N ILE A 212 -11.63 1.90 -24.40
CA ILE A 212 -10.91 3.18 -24.48
C ILE A 212 -11.68 4.28 -23.76
N ILE A 213 -13.01 4.33 -23.90
CA ILE A 213 -13.86 5.34 -23.25
C ILE A 213 -13.86 5.17 -21.72
N GLU A 214 -13.88 3.94 -21.22
CA GLU A 214 -13.86 3.64 -19.78
C GLU A 214 -12.48 3.96 -19.15
N LYS A 215 -11.39 3.64 -19.86
CA LYS A 215 -10.02 4.00 -19.46
C LYS A 215 -9.75 5.49 -19.59
N GLU A 216 -10.39 6.18 -20.53
CA GLU A 216 -10.27 7.62 -20.69
C GLU A 216 -11.05 8.38 -19.60
N ASN A 217 -12.25 7.94 -19.23
CA ASN A 217 -13.00 8.55 -18.13
C ASN A 217 -12.26 8.43 -16.79
N SER A 218 -11.64 7.29 -16.53
CA SER A 218 -10.79 7.09 -15.35
C SER A 218 -9.50 7.91 -15.41
N ARG A 219 -8.85 8.05 -16.57
CA ARG A 219 -7.66 8.90 -16.76
C ARG A 219 -7.95 10.39 -16.73
N ALA A 220 -9.09 10.83 -17.27
CA ALA A 220 -9.54 12.21 -17.23
C ALA A 220 -9.80 12.63 -15.78
N GLN A 221 -10.44 11.78 -14.98
CA GLN A 221 -10.57 12.00 -13.53
C GLN A 221 -9.22 12.09 -12.82
N ILE A 222 -8.25 11.23 -13.16
CA ILE A 222 -6.89 11.27 -12.60
C ILE A 222 -6.11 12.52 -13.03
N LYS A 223 -6.32 13.00 -14.26
CA LYS A 223 -5.63 14.19 -14.81
C LYS A 223 -6.23 15.50 -14.28
N GLU A 224 -7.55 15.56 -14.13
CA GLU A 224 -8.26 16.64 -13.43
C GLU A 224 -7.77 16.72 -11.98
N PHE A 225 -7.65 15.56 -11.32
CA PHE A 225 -7.07 15.44 -9.97
C PHE A 225 -5.61 15.93 -9.92
N ALA A 226 -4.74 15.49 -10.83
CA ALA A 226 -3.34 15.92 -10.88
C ALA A 226 -3.20 17.44 -11.09
N LYS A 227 -4.08 18.05 -11.90
CA LYS A 227 -4.09 19.49 -12.15
C LYS A 227 -4.46 20.28 -10.90
N VAL A 228 -5.43 19.79 -10.12
CA VAL A 228 -5.82 20.35 -8.82
C VAL A 228 -4.75 20.09 -7.75
N THR A 229 -4.00 18.99 -7.85
CA THR A 229 -2.99 18.56 -6.87
C THR A 229 -1.65 19.31 -6.99
N SER A 230 -1.34 19.89 -8.16
CA SER A 230 -0.10 20.67 -8.35
C SER A 230 0.03 21.88 -7.41
N GLY A 231 -1.10 22.45 -6.96
CA GLY A 231 -1.12 23.48 -5.90
C GLY A 231 -0.92 22.91 -4.49
N ALA A 232 -1.32 21.65 -4.26
CA ALA A 232 -1.15 20.95 -2.99
C ALA A 232 0.27 20.36 -2.84
N GLU A 233 0.94 19.98 -3.92
CA GLU A 233 2.34 19.55 -3.92
C GLU A 233 3.30 20.64 -3.42
N GLN A 234 2.96 21.92 -3.64
CA GLN A 234 3.72 23.04 -3.06
C GLN A 234 3.56 23.14 -1.53
N GLN A 235 2.39 22.81 -0.99
CA GLN A 235 2.19 22.70 0.45
C GLN A 235 2.91 21.47 1.01
N VAL A 236 2.86 20.31 0.32
CA VAL A 236 3.63 19.11 0.67
C VAL A 236 5.13 19.37 0.67
N LYS A 237 5.67 20.14 -0.30
CA LYS A 237 7.09 20.55 -0.32
C LYS A 237 7.48 21.44 0.86
N SER A 238 6.56 22.25 1.39
CA SER A 238 6.84 23.08 2.57
C SER A 238 6.99 22.25 3.87
N PHE A 239 6.53 20.99 3.89
CA PHE A 239 6.85 20.04 4.96
C PHE A 239 8.29 19.52 4.88
N ILE A 240 8.99 19.65 3.75
CA ILE A 240 10.27 18.99 3.44
C ILE A 240 11.43 20.00 3.44
N ASN A 241 11.56 20.80 4.48
CA ASN A 241 12.80 21.54 4.75
C ASN A 241 13.54 21.01 5.98
N THR A 242 13.59 19.70 6.12
CA THR A 242 14.71 19.00 6.77
C THR A 242 14.91 17.69 6.03
N ALA A 243 16.08 17.53 5.42
CA ALA A 243 16.43 16.39 4.58
C ALA A 243 16.35 15.08 5.36
N LYS A 244 15.26 14.33 5.17
CA LYS A 244 15.20 12.88 5.39
C LYS A 244 14.22 12.24 4.41
N GLU A 245 14.74 11.31 3.62
CA GLU A 245 13.96 10.48 2.69
C GLU A 245 13.08 9.52 3.51
N SER A 246 11.80 9.39 3.15
CA SER A 246 10.96 8.34 3.71
C SER A 246 11.53 6.98 3.28
N ASP A 247 11.70 6.06 4.23
CA ASP A 247 12.30 4.76 3.94
C ASP A 247 11.33 3.86 3.15
N LEU A 248 10.01 3.98 3.43
CA LEU A 248 8.95 3.26 2.74
C LEU A 248 7.68 4.13 2.62
N GLU A 249 7.05 4.11 1.46
CA GLU A 249 5.73 4.72 1.25
C GLU A 249 4.81 3.75 0.49
N ALA A 250 3.53 3.73 0.89
CA ALA A 250 2.48 2.98 0.22
C ALA A 250 1.17 3.78 0.27
N GLY A 251 0.28 3.57 -0.69
CA GLY A 251 -1.01 4.24 -0.66
C GLY A 251 -2.01 3.65 -1.64
N ARG A 252 -3.28 3.62 -1.22
CA ARG A 252 -4.37 2.98 -1.96
C ARG A 252 -5.64 3.81 -1.80
N THR A 253 -6.45 3.84 -2.85
CA THR A 253 -7.79 4.41 -2.80
C THR A 253 -8.79 3.25 -2.75
N LEU A 254 -9.73 3.30 -1.81
CA LEU A 254 -10.78 2.30 -1.63
C LEU A 254 -12.02 2.92 -0.99
N ASN A 255 -13.09 2.15 -0.82
CA ASN A 255 -14.25 2.59 -0.06
C ASN A 255 -14.21 2.03 1.37
N ASP A 256 -14.59 2.82 2.37
CA ASP A 256 -14.76 2.33 3.74
C ASP A 256 -16.03 1.49 3.91
N VAL A 257 -16.22 0.90 5.10
CA VAL A 257 -17.40 0.08 5.46
C VAL A 257 -18.73 0.83 5.33
N HIS A 258 -18.68 2.16 5.35
CA HIS A 258 -19.85 3.03 5.20
C HIS A 258 -20.04 3.53 3.76
N GLY A 259 -19.21 3.08 2.82
CA GLY A 259 -19.30 3.39 1.40
C GLY A 259 -18.76 4.76 1.02
N ASN A 260 -17.98 5.43 1.87
CA ASN A 260 -17.30 6.67 1.49
C ASN A 260 -15.99 6.35 0.77
N LEU A 261 -15.65 7.18 -0.21
CA LEU A 261 -14.36 7.10 -0.89
C LEU A 261 -13.25 7.57 0.05
N VAL A 262 -12.22 6.73 0.20
CA VAL A 262 -11.09 6.95 1.10
C VAL A 262 -9.78 6.81 0.35
N ARG A 263 -8.84 7.73 0.61
CA ARG A 263 -7.44 7.60 0.22
C ARG A 263 -6.61 7.33 1.47
N VAL A 264 -5.94 6.19 1.48
CA VAL A 264 -4.97 5.83 2.52
C VAL A 264 -3.56 6.09 2.01
N GLU A 265 -2.76 6.76 2.82
CA GLU A 265 -1.33 6.95 2.62
C GLU A 265 -0.58 6.46 3.87
N GLN A 266 0.35 5.54 3.69
CA GLN A 266 1.19 5.00 4.74
C GLN A 266 2.65 5.32 4.47
N ARG A 267 3.39 5.71 5.52
CA ARG A 267 4.80 6.04 5.41
C ARG A 267 5.55 5.53 6.63
N LEU A 268 6.75 5.02 6.40
CA LEU A 268 7.75 4.80 7.43
C LEU A 268 8.85 5.84 7.24
N ILE A 269 9.11 6.62 8.28
CA ILE A 269 10.15 7.65 8.29
C ILE A 269 10.99 7.54 9.56
N ARG A 270 12.20 8.10 9.50
CA ARG A 270 13.11 8.20 10.64
C ARG A 270 13.35 9.66 10.99
N PRO A 271 12.61 10.32 11.89
CA PRO A 271 12.84 11.73 12.18
C PRO A 271 14.25 11.99 12.74
N ASP A 272 14.79 11.08 13.54
CA ASP A 272 16.16 11.05 14.07
C ASP A 272 16.78 9.64 13.86
N PRO A 273 18.07 9.40 14.17
CA PRO A 273 18.69 8.07 14.02
C PRO A 273 18.14 6.97 14.93
N GLN A 274 17.42 7.32 15.99
CA GLN A 274 16.95 6.40 17.04
C GLN A 274 15.43 6.17 17.00
N THR A 275 14.69 6.95 16.23
CA THR A 275 13.22 6.87 16.18
C THR A 275 12.75 6.35 14.83
N LEU A 276 11.89 5.33 14.86
CA LEU A 276 11.02 4.93 13.76
C LEU A 276 9.65 5.55 13.94
N GLN A 277 9.14 6.13 12.86
CA GLN A 277 7.83 6.76 12.84
C GLN A 277 7.02 6.22 11.68
N PHE A 278 5.92 5.55 12.01
CA PHE A 278 4.94 5.09 11.05
C PHE A 278 3.75 6.05 11.03
N PHE A 279 3.38 6.50 9.84
CA PHE A 279 2.19 7.31 9.60
C PHE A 279 1.19 6.50 8.79
N ASN A 280 -0.07 6.53 9.20
CA ASN A 280 -1.22 6.11 8.42
C ASN A 280 -2.20 7.28 8.34
N ILE A 281 -2.35 7.83 7.14
CA ILE A 281 -3.13 9.03 6.86
C ILE A 281 -4.32 8.64 6.02
N VAL A 282 -5.51 9.02 6.46
CA VAL A 282 -6.78 8.63 5.87
C VAL A 282 -7.54 9.88 5.49
N LYS A 283 -7.68 10.11 4.17
CA LYS A 283 -8.34 11.29 3.61
C LYS A 283 -9.68 10.91 3.01
N ARG A 284 -10.71 11.69 3.33
CA ARG A 284 -12.07 11.51 2.80
C ARG A 284 -12.61 12.85 2.28
N PRO A 285 -13.02 12.95 1.00
CA PRO A 285 -13.63 14.17 0.47
C PRO A 285 -14.96 14.52 1.17
N ALA A 286 -15.73 13.49 1.52
CA ALA A 286 -16.96 13.61 2.28
C ALA A 286 -17.05 12.45 3.28
N TYR A 287 -17.46 12.77 4.49
CA TYR A 287 -17.80 11.84 5.55
C TYR A 287 -19.27 12.04 5.85
N LYS A 288 -20.10 11.04 5.55
CA LYS A 288 -21.54 11.16 5.75
C LYS A 288 -21.87 11.06 7.24
N ASP A 289 -23.03 11.61 7.60
CA ASP A 289 -23.67 11.18 8.84
C ASP A 289 -24.16 9.74 8.63
N TYR A 290 -23.83 8.84 9.55
CA TYR A 290 -24.24 7.45 9.44
C TYR A 290 -25.37 7.19 10.43
N SER A 291 -26.55 6.91 9.88
CA SER A 291 -27.37 5.88 10.49
C SER A 291 -26.75 4.55 10.07
N TYR A 292 -26.22 3.79 11.03
CA TYR A 292 -25.54 2.51 10.80
C TYR A 292 -26.11 1.71 9.62
N ALA A 293 -25.22 1.35 8.69
CA ALA A 293 -25.58 0.77 7.40
C ALA A 293 -26.10 -0.68 7.48
N THR A 294 -25.81 -1.41 8.57
CA THR A 294 -26.21 -2.81 8.77
C THR A 294 -26.97 -3.00 10.08
N ALA A 295 -27.86 -4.00 10.13
CA ALA A 295 -28.57 -4.37 11.36
C ALA A 295 -27.60 -4.78 12.49
N LEU A 296 -26.45 -5.38 12.14
CA LEU A 296 -25.38 -5.72 13.08
C LEU A 296 -24.79 -4.48 13.75
N ALA A 297 -24.40 -3.47 12.96
CA ALA A 297 -23.82 -2.26 13.51
C ALA A 297 -24.85 -1.45 14.32
N GLN A 298 -26.14 -1.50 13.94
CA GLN A 298 -27.23 -0.93 14.76
C GLN A 298 -27.34 -1.60 16.13
N GLN A 299 -27.23 -2.93 16.17
CA GLN A 299 -27.41 -3.74 17.38
C GLN A 299 -26.17 -3.77 18.28
N TYR A 300 -24.97 -3.79 17.71
CA TYR A 300 -23.72 -4.08 18.43
C TYR A 300 -22.67 -2.96 18.37
N GLY A 301 -22.80 -1.99 17.45
CA GLY A 301 -21.81 -0.94 17.20
C GLY A 301 -21.96 0.33 18.06
N PHE A 302 -21.13 1.34 17.81
CA PHE A 302 -21.08 2.63 18.55
C PHE A 302 -21.44 3.83 17.66
N LYS A 303 -22.34 4.69 18.15
CA LYS A 303 -23.02 5.65 17.29
C LYS A 303 -22.13 6.85 17.05
N TYR A 304 -21.89 7.21 15.80
CA TYR A 304 -21.25 8.49 15.49
C TYR A 304 -22.21 9.66 15.74
N ALA A 305 -21.77 10.66 16.50
CA ALA A 305 -22.60 11.81 16.88
C ALA A 305 -22.24 13.11 16.11
N GLY A 306 -21.19 13.09 15.27
CA GLY A 306 -20.57 14.28 14.69
C GLY A 306 -21.17 14.83 13.40
N GLY A 307 -22.20 14.20 12.84
CA GLY A 307 -22.84 14.64 11.60
C GLY A 307 -21.91 14.62 10.38
N ALA A 308 -22.41 15.07 9.23
CA ALA A 308 -21.66 15.04 7.98
C ALA A 308 -20.52 16.09 7.97
N VAL A 309 -19.34 15.68 7.50
CA VAL A 309 -18.12 16.51 7.44
C VAL A 309 -17.50 16.42 6.03
N THR A 310 -16.98 17.53 5.51
CA THR A 310 -16.24 17.56 4.24
C THR A 310 -14.74 17.59 4.48
N ASN A 311 -13.96 17.05 3.54
CA ASN A 311 -12.48 17.01 3.59
C ASN A 311 -11.92 16.44 4.90
N ARG A 312 -12.55 15.39 5.42
CA ARG A 312 -12.16 14.75 6.67
C ARG A 312 -10.76 14.13 6.54
N LEU A 313 -9.95 14.35 7.58
CA LEU A 313 -8.60 13.83 7.70
C LEU A 313 -8.46 13.12 9.04
N ASP A 314 -8.21 11.82 9.00
CA ASP A 314 -7.86 11.02 10.17
C ASP A 314 -6.39 10.57 10.06
N LEU A 315 -5.70 10.57 11.19
CA LEU A 315 -4.29 10.26 11.32
C LEU A 315 -4.13 9.15 12.36
N MET A 316 -3.31 8.15 12.06
CA MET A 316 -2.70 7.29 13.06
C MET A 316 -1.18 7.40 12.90
N GLN A 317 -0.50 7.67 14.00
CA GLN A 317 0.94 7.81 14.06
C GLN A 317 1.48 6.86 15.13
N VAL A 318 2.49 6.08 14.79
CA VAL A 318 3.22 5.23 15.72
C VAL A 318 4.66 5.70 15.77
N ASN A 319 5.14 6.06 16.96
CA ASN A 319 6.55 6.36 17.19
C ASN A 319 7.13 5.21 18.01
N LEU A 320 8.29 4.71 17.59
CA LEU A 320 9.09 3.74 18.33
C LEU A 320 10.50 4.28 18.41
N LYS A 321 10.91 4.68 19.60
CA LYS A 321 12.25 5.17 19.87
C LYS A 321 13.09 4.07 20.49
N PHE A 322 14.37 3.99 20.14
CA PHE A 322 15.33 3.04 20.67
C PHE A 322 16.45 3.73 21.45
N ASP A 323 17.10 2.97 22.33
CA ASP A 323 18.27 3.40 23.10
C ASP A 323 19.53 3.61 22.23
N GLN A 324 19.55 2.99 21.04
CA GLN A 324 20.67 3.03 20.10
C GLN A 324 20.25 3.49 18.69
N ALA A 325 21.21 4.02 17.93
CA ALA A 325 20.97 4.45 16.57
C ALA A 325 20.77 3.25 15.64
N LEU A 326 19.71 3.32 14.82
CA LEU A 326 19.38 2.32 13.83
C LEU A 326 20.33 2.41 12.62
N PRO A 327 20.68 1.28 11.99
CA PRO A 327 21.44 1.27 10.76
C PRO A 327 20.77 2.11 9.68
N GLN A 328 21.57 2.84 8.90
CA GLN A 328 21.04 3.69 7.83
C GLN A 328 20.31 2.88 6.76
N ARG A 329 20.72 1.62 6.54
CA ARG A 329 20.16 0.75 5.52
C ARG A 329 19.19 -0.25 6.15
N ILE A 330 17.96 -0.28 5.63
CA ILE A 330 16.91 -1.19 6.12
C ILE A 330 17.27 -2.67 5.92
N GLU A 331 18.16 -3.00 4.99
CA GLU A 331 18.63 -4.37 4.78
C GLU A 331 19.52 -4.89 5.91
N GLU A 332 20.11 -4.01 6.71
CA GLU A 332 20.96 -4.37 7.84
C GLU A 332 20.13 -4.58 9.13
N TRP A 333 18.85 -4.20 9.12
CA TRP A 333 17.98 -4.28 10.29
C TRP A 333 17.80 -5.69 10.83
N PRO A 334 17.55 -6.74 10.02
CA PRO A 334 17.41 -8.09 10.56
C PRO A 334 18.64 -8.53 11.37
N SER A 335 19.84 -8.39 10.77
CA SER A 335 21.09 -8.72 11.45
C SER A 335 21.40 -7.83 12.66
N PHE A 336 20.92 -6.59 12.65
CA PHE A 336 21.12 -5.64 13.72
C PHE A 336 20.24 -5.98 14.92
N PHE A 337 18.95 -6.23 14.72
CA PHE A 337 18.05 -6.65 15.80
C PHE A 337 18.40 -8.03 16.38
N ASP A 338 18.99 -8.93 15.58
CA ASP A 338 19.41 -10.25 16.06
C ASP A 338 20.71 -10.25 16.89
N ASN A 339 21.64 -9.33 16.61
CA ASN A 339 22.99 -9.33 17.20
C ASN A 339 23.27 -8.19 18.18
N SER A 340 22.41 -7.17 18.26
CA SER A 340 22.62 -6.02 19.16
C SER A 340 21.69 -6.08 20.36
N SER A 341 22.21 -5.66 21.53
CA SER A 341 21.39 -5.40 22.72
C SER A 341 20.70 -4.04 22.58
N ILE A 342 19.87 -3.90 21.55
CA ILE A 342 19.04 -2.72 21.34
C ILE A 342 17.72 -2.90 22.07
N ASN A 343 17.33 -1.90 22.85
CA ASN A 343 16.05 -1.88 23.54
C ASN A 343 15.23 -0.69 23.04
N PRO A 344 13.89 -0.83 22.95
CA PRO A 344 13.04 0.32 22.77
C PRO A 344 13.14 1.22 24.01
N ASP A 345 13.18 2.54 23.86
CA ASP A 345 13.00 3.51 24.95
C ASP A 345 11.51 3.63 25.28
N TYR A 346 10.72 3.89 24.24
CA TYR A 346 9.28 4.06 24.33
C TYR A 346 8.60 3.76 22.98
N MET A 347 7.31 3.46 23.06
CA MET A 347 6.40 3.44 21.92
C MET A 347 5.21 4.35 22.21
N THR A 348 4.71 5.06 21.21
CA THR A 348 3.44 5.78 21.30
C THR A 348 2.58 5.47 20.09
N VAL A 349 1.28 5.29 20.30
CA VAL A 349 0.28 5.23 19.24
C VAL A 349 -0.63 6.44 19.42
N VAL A 350 -0.65 7.36 18.46
CA VAL A 350 -1.51 8.54 18.47
C VAL A 350 -2.47 8.45 17.29
N SER A 351 -3.76 8.39 17.58
CA SER A 351 -4.82 8.53 16.60
C SER A 351 -5.45 9.92 16.74
N ALA A 352 -5.71 10.62 15.64
CA ALA A 352 -6.28 11.95 15.69
C ALA A 352 -7.18 12.27 14.49
N ASN A 353 -8.29 12.96 14.74
CA ASN A 353 -9.03 13.67 13.71
C ASN A 353 -8.36 15.04 13.50
N ARG A 354 -7.75 15.21 12.33
CA ARG A 354 -7.00 16.40 11.93
C ARG A 354 -7.69 17.17 10.80
N THR A 355 -9.01 17.05 10.69
CA THR A 355 -9.78 17.77 9.68
C THR A 355 -9.60 19.29 9.80
N ASN A 356 -9.45 19.79 11.03
CA ASN A 356 -9.08 21.17 11.32
C ASN A 356 -7.75 21.19 12.10
N ASN A 357 -6.79 21.99 11.64
CA ASN A 357 -5.48 22.12 12.30
C ASN A 357 -5.55 22.83 13.65
N ASP A 358 -6.55 23.69 13.86
CA ASP A 358 -6.73 24.46 15.10
C ASP A 358 -7.79 23.82 16.01
N ASN A 359 -8.30 22.64 15.67
CA ASN A 359 -9.26 21.89 16.47
C ASN A 359 -9.09 20.39 16.22
N ILE A 360 -8.18 19.78 16.98
CA ILE A 360 -7.75 18.40 16.82
C ILE A 360 -8.29 17.57 17.97
N PHE A 361 -9.04 16.53 17.65
CA PHE A 361 -9.39 15.49 18.61
C PHE A 361 -8.41 14.34 18.50
N PHE A 362 -7.86 13.88 19.62
CA PHE A 362 -6.89 12.80 19.64
C PHE A 362 -7.20 11.77 20.73
N ILE A 363 -6.73 10.55 20.49
CA ILE A 363 -6.65 9.44 21.41
C ILE A 363 -5.25 8.87 21.28
N ALA A 364 -4.53 8.69 22.37
CA ALA A 364 -3.17 8.16 22.35
C ALA A 364 -2.92 7.17 23.49
N GLU A 365 -2.03 6.21 23.23
CA GLU A 365 -1.52 5.26 24.20
C GLU A 365 0.01 5.32 24.14
N GLY A 366 0.66 5.15 25.29
CA GLY A 366 2.12 5.19 25.43
C GLY A 366 2.62 3.96 26.16
N TRP A 367 3.81 3.51 25.82
CA TRP A 367 4.51 2.41 26.48
C TRP A 367 5.94 2.82 26.76
N LEU A 368 6.44 2.49 27.94
CA LEU A 368 7.84 2.64 28.34
C LEU A 368 8.46 1.27 28.48
N TYR A 369 9.76 1.16 28.19
CA TYR A 369 10.46 -0.11 28.36
C TYR A 369 10.72 -0.42 29.83
N ASP A 370 10.28 -1.61 30.25
CA ASP A 370 10.53 -2.16 31.58
C ASP A 370 11.71 -3.16 31.51
N PRO A 371 12.89 -2.79 32.03
CA PRO A 371 14.08 -3.65 31.95
C PRO A 371 13.97 -4.91 32.82
N VAL A 372 13.02 -4.97 33.77
CA VAL A 372 12.80 -6.17 34.61
C VAL A 372 12.04 -7.23 33.83
N ARG A 373 11.13 -6.81 32.95
CA ARG A 373 10.28 -7.69 32.14
C ARG A 373 10.77 -7.87 30.72
N ASP A 374 11.71 -7.02 30.28
CA ASP A 374 12.22 -6.96 28.93
C ASP A 374 11.10 -6.73 27.89
N GLU A 375 10.17 -5.83 28.21
CA GLU A 375 9.02 -5.53 27.35
C GLU A 375 8.60 -4.05 27.46
N LEU A 376 7.85 -3.58 26.45
CA LEU A 376 7.18 -2.28 26.49
C LEU A 376 5.87 -2.39 27.29
N VAL A 377 5.76 -1.64 28.38
CA VAL A 377 4.61 -1.68 29.29
C VAL A 377 3.88 -0.34 29.29
N ASN A 378 2.54 -0.40 29.30
CA ASN A 378 1.68 0.76 29.54
C ASN A 378 1.11 0.68 30.96
N ASN A 379 1.48 1.64 31.81
CA ASN A 379 0.97 1.84 33.17
C ASN A 379 1.27 3.28 33.63
N GLU A 380 1.04 3.64 34.89
CA GLU A 380 1.13 5.02 35.38
C GLU A 380 2.53 5.65 35.22
N THR A 381 3.58 4.87 34.97
CA THR A 381 4.91 5.41 34.69
C THR A 381 4.96 6.27 33.43
N VAL A 382 4.07 6.04 32.45
CA VAL A 382 4.00 6.81 31.19
C VAL A 382 3.59 8.27 31.42
N ILE A 383 2.98 8.58 32.56
CA ILE A 383 2.63 9.95 33.01
C ILE A 383 3.54 10.45 34.13
N GLY A 384 4.65 9.77 34.38
CA GLY A 384 5.61 10.13 35.43
C GLY A 384 5.11 9.84 36.85
N LYS A 385 4.06 9.02 37.02
CA LYS A 385 3.62 8.57 38.35
C LYS A 385 4.30 7.26 38.73
N PRO A 386 4.52 7.00 40.03
CA PRO A 386 4.91 5.67 40.48
C PRO A 386 3.87 4.64 40.07
N LYS A 387 4.32 3.48 39.59
CA LYS A 387 3.47 2.33 39.29
C LYS A 387 2.71 1.92 40.56
N THR A 388 1.39 1.98 40.51
CA THR A 388 0.51 1.49 41.59
C THR A 388 -0.24 0.23 41.17
N ASP A 389 -0.65 0.19 39.92
CA ASP A 389 -1.26 -0.94 39.27
C ASP A 389 -0.54 -1.21 37.93
N ASP A 390 -0.97 -2.24 37.21
CA ASP A 390 -0.37 -2.58 35.91
C ASP A 390 -1.41 -2.51 34.79
N MET A 391 -2.22 -1.47 34.85
CA MET A 391 -3.34 -1.24 33.93
C MET A 391 -3.02 -0.12 32.94
N ASP A 392 -3.44 -0.32 31.69
CA ASP A 392 -3.19 0.58 30.57
C ASP A 392 -3.65 2.02 30.85
N ILE A 393 -2.82 2.99 30.46
CA ILE A 393 -3.14 4.42 30.46
C ILE A 393 -3.51 4.86 29.04
N LEU A 394 -4.61 5.61 28.97
CA LEU A 394 -5.11 6.24 27.76
C LEU A 394 -5.02 7.76 27.91
N PHE A 395 -4.48 8.43 26.89
CA PHE A 395 -4.54 9.87 26.72
C PHE A 395 -5.64 10.22 25.73
N ALA A 396 -6.39 11.27 26.01
CA ALA A 396 -7.32 11.79 25.03
C ALA A 396 -7.59 13.27 25.24
N GLY A 397 -8.05 13.94 24.20
CA GLY A 397 -8.34 15.35 24.32
C GLY A 397 -8.77 16.03 23.04
N VAL A 398 -9.10 17.30 23.21
CA VAL A 398 -9.35 18.26 22.14
C VAL A 398 -8.34 19.39 22.28
N LEU A 399 -7.50 19.56 21.27
CA LEU A 399 -6.48 20.60 21.19
C LEU A 399 -7.00 21.73 20.32
N LYS A 400 -7.00 22.97 20.83
CA LYS A 400 -7.46 24.14 20.08
C LYS A 400 -6.41 25.24 19.99
N GLY A 401 -6.45 25.98 18.89
CA GLY A 401 -5.56 27.11 18.62
C GLY A 401 -4.36 26.75 17.75
N ALA A 402 -3.54 27.75 17.44
CA ALA A 402 -2.46 27.64 16.47
C ALA A 402 -1.37 26.60 16.85
N ASP A 403 -1.18 26.35 18.14
CA ASP A 403 -0.19 25.38 18.64
C ASP A 403 -0.76 23.96 18.81
N ALA A 404 -2.00 23.69 18.38
CA ALA A 404 -2.61 22.36 18.53
C ALA A 404 -1.79 21.24 17.85
N VAL A 405 -1.19 21.52 16.68
CA VAL A 405 -0.31 20.57 15.99
C VAL A 405 0.99 20.33 16.76
N SER A 406 1.57 21.39 17.32
CA SER A 406 2.79 21.31 18.14
C SER A 406 2.54 20.51 19.43
N ALA A 407 1.38 20.72 20.07
CA ALA A 407 0.94 19.96 21.24
C ALA A 407 0.76 18.47 20.92
N LEU A 408 0.14 18.13 19.78
CA LEU A 408 0.02 16.74 19.32
C LEU A 408 1.40 16.10 19.08
N GLY A 409 2.35 16.86 18.54
CA GLY A 409 3.74 16.42 18.37
C GLY A 409 4.38 16.02 19.70
N GLN A 410 4.22 16.86 20.74
CA GLN A 410 4.73 16.54 22.09
C GLN A 410 4.08 15.29 22.69
N ILE A 411 2.78 15.09 22.49
CA ILE A 411 2.07 13.87 22.92
C ILE A 411 2.66 12.64 22.23
N SER A 412 2.96 12.74 20.92
CA SER A 412 3.58 11.64 20.17
C SER A 412 5.04 11.36 20.57
N GLU A 413 5.71 12.30 21.22
CA GLU A 413 7.05 12.12 21.78
C GLU A 413 7.00 11.68 23.26
N LEU A 414 5.81 11.32 23.76
CA LEU A 414 5.55 10.98 25.16
C LEU A 414 6.01 12.07 26.14
N LYS A 415 6.00 13.34 25.72
CA LYS A 415 6.31 14.51 26.56
C LYS A 415 5.09 14.93 27.37
N VAL A 416 4.59 14.00 28.18
CA VAL A 416 3.37 14.13 28.97
C VAL A 416 3.66 13.84 30.44
N SER A 417 2.91 14.46 31.34
CA SER A 417 2.93 14.16 32.78
C SER A 417 1.54 14.34 33.40
N ASP A 418 1.33 13.74 34.56
CA ASP A 418 0.14 13.99 35.37
C ASP A 418 0.11 15.45 35.86
N GLY A 419 -0.92 16.20 35.46
CA GLY A 419 -1.22 17.54 35.95
C GLY A 419 -2.10 17.56 37.20
N GLY A 420 -2.49 16.39 37.70
CA GLY A 420 -3.46 16.22 38.78
C GLY A 420 -4.89 16.13 38.27
N SER A 421 -5.74 15.43 39.04
CA SER A 421 -7.17 15.26 38.73
C SER A 421 -7.47 14.69 37.33
N GLY A 422 -6.57 13.86 36.79
CA GLY A 422 -6.71 13.27 35.46
C GLY A 422 -6.41 14.21 34.29
N VAL A 423 -5.84 15.40 34.55
CA VAL A 423 -5.40 16.33 33.51
C VAL A 423 -4.00 15.95 33.03
N VAL A 424 -3.77 16.02 31.73
CA VAL A 424 -2.42 15.86 31.15
C VAL A 424 -1.74 17.23 31.03
N THR A 425 -0.50 17.31 31.49
CA THR A 425 0.39 18.44 31.25
C THR A 425 1.47 18.06 30.24
N LEU A 426 1.84 19.00 29.37
CA LEU A 426 2.93 18.81 28.41
C LEU A 426 4.27 19.25 29.02
N THR A 427 5.31 18.44 28.82
CA THR A 427 6.64 18.67 29.41
C THR A 427 7.67 19.20 28.41
N GLY A 428 7.27 19.39 27.15
CA GLY A 428 8.13 19.95 26.10
C GLY A 428 8.15 21.49 26.08
N PRO A 429 8.57 22.08 24.94
CA PRO A 429 8.53 23.53 24.75
C PRO A 429 7.14 24.12 25.02
N ALA A 430 7.08 25.38 25.46
CA ALA A 430 5.81 26.05 25.75
C ALA A 430 4.90 26.05 24.51
N VAL A 431 3.65 25.62 24.69
CA VAL A 431 2.57 25.68 23.69
C VAL A 431 1.40 26.48 24.27
N SER A 432 0.81 27.34 23.44
CA SER A 432 -0.34 28.16 23.81
C SER A 432 -1.61 27.58 23.19
N LEU A 433 -2.37 26.84 24.00
CA LEU A 433 -3.66 26.29 23.59
C LEU A 433 -4.82 27.23 23.96
N ASP A 434 -5.81 27.31 23.09
CA ASP A 434 -6.99 28.17 23.29
C ASP A 434 -7.87 27.66 24.44
N ALA A 435 -8.66 28.59 25.01
CA ALA A 435 -9.68 28.26 26.00
C ALA A 435 -10.66 27.22 25.45
N GLY A 436 -10.93 26.18 26.23
CA GLY A 436 -11.76 25.04 25.80
C GLY A 436 -10.98 23.92 25.10
N SER A 437 -9.64 23.98 25.11
CA SER A 437 -8.80 22.78 24.98
C SER A 437 -8.91 21.93 26.26
N SER A 438 -8.89 20.62 26.09
CA SER A 438 -8.94 19.67 27.20
C SER A 438 -8.07 18.48 26.88
N MET A 439 -7.20 18.11 27.82
CA MET A 439 -6.36 16.92 27.71
C MET A 439 -6.45 16.15 29.01
N VAL A 440 -6.83 14.89 28.90
CA VAL A 440 -7.06 14.01 30.02
C VAL A 440 -6.31 12.71 29.86
N TRP A 441 -5.99 12.09 30.99
CA TRP A 441 -5.52 10.72 31.05
C TRP A 441 -6.45 9.89 31.93
N ALA A 442 -6.62 8.64 31.56
CA ALA A 442 -7.46 7.71 32.29
C ALA A 442 -6.81 6.33 32.33
N GLN A 443 -7.09 5.57 33.39
CA GLN A 443 -6.54 4.24 33.61
C GLN A 443 -7.59 3.17 33.37
N ARG A 444 -7.24 2.12 32.66
CA ARG A 444 -8.16 1.02 32.33
C ARG A 444 -8.62 0.30 33.59
N VAL A 445 -9.90 -0.07 33.62
CA VAL A 445 -10.47 -0.85 34.70
C VAL A 445 -10.53 -2.32 34.33
N SER A 446 -9.96 -3.17 35.18
CA SER A 446 -9.96 -4.62 34.96
C SER A 446 -11.38 -5.21 35.02
N GLY A 447 -11.72 -6.09 34.07
CA GLY A 447 -13.00 -6.79 34.00
C GLY A 447 -14.21 -5.93 33.61
N ALA A 448 -14.03 -4.64 33.32
CA ALA A 448 -15.08 -3.73 32.88
C ALA A 448 -14.98 -3.50 31.36
N ASN A 449 -15.38 -4.51 30.59
CA ASN A 449 -15.29 -4.50 29.14
C ASN A 449 -16.57 -5.05 28.47
N TYR A 450 -16.80 -4.60 27.25
CA TYR A 450 -17.77 -5.15 26.31
C TYR A 450 -17.01 -5.68 25.10
N SER A 451 -17.37 -6.87 24.62
CA SER A 451 -16.84 -7.46 23.39
C SER A 451 -17.95 -8.20 22.69
N LYS A 452 -18.03 -8.03 21.37
CA LYS A 452 -18.93 -8.76 20.49
C LYS A 452 -18.26 -8.92 19.14
N ASP A 453 -18.08 -10.13 18.68
CA ASP A 453 -17.48 -10.41 17.38
C ASP A 453 -18.43 -11.20 16.46
N SER A 454 -17.95 -11.46 15.25
CA SER A 454 -18.67 -12.23 14.23
C SER A 454 -19.03 -13.63 14.67
N ASP A 455 -18.17 -14.29 15.45
CA ASP A 455 -18.34 -15.69 15.86
C ASP A 455 -19.48 -15.82 16.89
N ASP A 456 -19.77 -14.73 17.60
CA ASP A 456 -20.92 -14.63 18.50
C ASP A 456 -22.28 -14.49 17.79
N VAL A 457 -22.31 -14.44 16.45
CA VAL A 457 -23.53 -14.31 15.64
C VAL A 457 -23.70 -15.53 14.74
N ALA A 458 -24.68 -16.38 15.05
CA ALA A 458 -24.91 -17.63 14.32
C ALA A 458 -25.10 -17.41 12.82
N GLY A 459 -24.29 -18.13 12.01
CA GLY A 459 -24.33 -18.08 10.55
C GLY A 459 -23.69 -16.83 9.93
N ASN A 460 -22.87 -16.10 10.69
CA ASN A 460 -22.10 -14.97 10.17
C ASN A 460 -20.65 -15.37 9.91
N ASP A 461 -20.24 -15.32 8.64
CA ASP A 461 -18.86 -15.63 8.24
C ASP A 461 -18.02 -14.36 7.98
N GLN A 462 -18.59 -13.17 8.18
CA GLN A 462 -17.90 -11.89 8.00
C GLN A 462 -16.88 -11.65 9.11
N VAL A 463 -15.80 -10.92 8.83
CA VAL A 463 -14.76 -10.64 9.83
C VAL A 463 -14.91 -9.22 10.40
N TRP A 464 -15.41 -9.13 11.63
CA TRP A 464 -15.59 -7.88 12.37
C TRP A 464 -15.61 -8.09 13.88
N GLN A 465 -15.34 -7.02 14.63
CA GLN A 465 -15.36 -7.03 16.10
C GLN A 465 -15.77 -5.65 16.65
N PHE A 466 -16.61 -5.65 17.68
CA PHE A 466 -16.94 -4.50 18.51
C PHE A 466 -16.36 -4.70 19.90
N GLN A 467 -15.65 -3.71 20.41
CA GLN A 467 -15.07 -3.75 21.75
C GLN A 467 -15.23 -2.41 22.44
N ALA A 468 -15.43 -2.41 23.75
CA ALA A 468 -15.25 -1.22 24.56
C ALA A 468 -14.65 -1.58 25.93
N ASP A 469 -13.66 -0.80 26.37
CA ASP A 469 -13.04 -0.94 27.68
C ASP A 469 -13.34 0.31 28.53
N ARG A 470 -13.62 0.12 29.82
CA ARG A 470 -13.85 1.22 30.75
C ARG A 470 -12.53 1.78 31.27
N TYR A 471 -12.46 3.10 31.34
CA TYR A 471 -11.35 3.85 31.88
C TYR A 471 -11.81 4.83 32.98
N GLU A 472 -11.02 4.94 34.04
CA GLU A 472 -11.21 5.85 35.18
C GLU A 472 -10.27 7.05 35.04
N LEU A 473 -10.86 8.26 34.98
CA LEU A 473 -10.12 9.51 34.84
C LEU A 473 -9.24 9.74 36.07
N GLY A 474 -7.95 10.00 35.87
CA GLY A 474 -7.03 10.31 36.99
C GLY A 474 -6.57 9.10 37.80
N GLY A 475 -6.87 7.88 37.34
CA GLY A 475 -6.38 6.63 37.93
C GLY A 475 -7.45 5.86 38.70
N LEU A 476 -7.13 4.61 39.04
CA LEU A 476 -8.04 3.74 39.79
C LEU A 476 -8.37 4.31 41.17
N GLY A 477 -9.67 4.36 41.49
CA GLY A 477 -10.16 4.89 42.77
C GLY A 477 -10.40 6.40 42.80
N ALA A 478 -10.17 7.11 41.68
CA ALA A 478 -10.62 8.49 41.51
C ALA A 478 -12.16 8.54 41.44
N THR A 479 -12.78 9.40 42.23
CA THR A 479 -14.25 9.38 42.40
C THR A 479 -14.96 10.05 41.21
N GLY A 480 -15.70 9.25 40.43
CA GLY A 480 -16.91 9.72 39.74
C GLY A 480 -16.84 10.07 38.25
N THR A 481 -15.69 9.97 37.57
CA THR A 481 -15.61 10.26 36.13
C THR A 481 -15.05 9.08 35.34
N HIS A 482 -15.95 8.41 34.62
CA HIS A 482 -15.64 7.22 33.82
C HIS A 482 -15.83 7.54 32.34
N MET A 483 -15.02 6.92 31.49
CA MET A 483 -15.18 6.94 30.04
C MET A 483 -15.05 5.53 29.48
N TRP A 484 -15.64 5.31 28.31
CA TRP A 484 -15.51 4.07 27.56
C TRP A 484 -14.70 4.32 26.31
N PHE A 485 -13.60 3.60 26.16
CA PHE A 485 -12.85 3.58 24.90
C PHE A 485 -13.41 2.46 24.02
N ALA A 486 -14.20 2.86 23.03
CA ALA A 486 -14.92 1.96 22.15
C ALA A 486 -14.27 1.89 20.75
N LYS A 487 -14.23 0.70 20.19
CA LYS A 487 -13.56 0.36 18.94
C LYS A 487 -14.47 -0.51 18.08
N GLU A 488 -14.58 -0.18 16.80
CA GLU A 488 -15.20 -1.03 15.78
C GLU A 488 -14.11 -1.44 14.80
N ASN A 489 -13.86 -2.74 14.68
CA ASN A 489 -12.87 -3.31 13.79
C ASN A 489 -13.56 -4.09 12.68
N TYR A 490 -13.15 -3.83 11.44
CA TYR A 490 -13.69 -4.47 10.24
C TYR A 490 -12.55 -4.89 9.33
N VAL A 491 -12.74 -6.02 8.64
CA VAL A 491 -11.92 -6.36 7.47
C VAL A 491 -12.76 -6.12 6.23
N ILE A 492 -12.28 -5.23 5.35
CA ILE A 492 -13.02 -4.75 4.18
C ILE A 492 -12.26 -5.04 2.89
N GLY A 493 -13.00 -5.22 1.81
CA GLY A 493 -12.46 -5.21 0.46
C GLY A 493 -12.23 -3.79 -0.07
N ASN A 494 -11.59 -3.66 -1.23
CA ASN A 494 -11.40 -2.37 -1.90
C ASN A 494 -12.72 -1.62 -2.22
N GLY A 495 -13.84 -2.35 -2.31
CA GLY A 495 -15.18 -1.78 -2.49
C GLY A 495 -15.92 -1.40 -1.20
N GLY A 496 -15.32 -1.60 -0.02
CA GLY A 496 -15.93 -1.32 1.29
C GLY A 496 -16.83 -2.42 1.85
N GLY A 497 -17.09 -3.48 1.07
CA GLY A 497 -17.79 -4.66 1.57
C GLY A 497 -16.96 -5.43 2.60
N LEU A 498 -17.61 -5.96 3.64
CA LEU A 498 -16.97 -6.83 4.63
C LEU A 498 -16.45 -8.11 3.98
N LYS A 499 -15.27 -8.53 4.39
CA LYS A 499 -14.65 -9.80 3.96
C LYS A 499 -15.14 -10.95 4.82
N ASN A 500 -15.22 -12.13 4.22
CA ASN A 500 -15.55 -13.37 4.92
C ASN A 500 -14.29 -14.14 5.30
N THR A 501 -14.39 -15.03 6.29
CA THR A 501 -13.29 -15.93 6.69
C THR A 501 -12.80 -16.78 5.52
N GLU A 502 -13.70 -17.25 4.65
CA GLU A 502 -13.39 -18.02 3.43
C GLU A 502 -12.51 -17.26 2.42
N ASP A 503 -12.57 -15.92 2.40
CA ASP A 503 -11.72 -15.09 1.52
C ASP A 503 -10.23 -15.25 1.85
N PHE A 504 -9.90 -15.70 3.07
CA PHE A 504 -8.53 -15.89 3.55
C PHE A 504 -8.07 -17.34 3.57
N THR A 505 -9.00 -18.30 3.56
CA THR A 505 -8.69 -19.73 3.69
C THR A 505 -8.74 -20.49 2.36
N SER A 506 -9.19 -19.86 1.27
CA SER A 506 -9.22 -20.48 -0.05
C SER A 506 -7.81 -20.79 -0.59
N SER A 507 -7.54 -22.08 -0.84
CA SER A 507 -6.21 -22.58 -1.25
C SER A 507 -5.78 -22.21 -2.68
N GLY A 508 -6.61 -21.49 -3.42
CA GLY A 508 -6.40 -21.16 -4.83
C GLY A 508 -5.75 -19.81 -5.10
N THR A 509 -5.65 -18.94 -4.08
CA THR A 509 -5.23 -17.54 -4.25
C THR A 509 -3.92 -17.29 -3.50
N ASP A 510 -2.99 -16.60 -4.16
CA ASP A 510 -1.74 -16.19 -3.51
C ASP A 510 -2.02 -15.19 -2.37
N PRO A 511 -1.40 -15.34 -1.19
CA PRO A 511 -1.66 -14.51 -0.01
C PRO A 511 -1.41 -13.01 -0.27
N PHE A 512 -0.44 -12.64 -1.12
CA PHE A 512 -0.18 -11.24 -1.44
C PHE A 512 -1.29 -10.62 -2.31
N SER A 513 -1.96 -11.42 -3.12
CA SER A 513 -3.10 -10.99 -3.92
C SER A 513 -4.31 -10.71 -3.03
N ILE A 514 -4.54 -11.56 -2.02
CA ILE A 514 -5.58 -11.35 -0.99
C ILE A 514 -5.32 -10.04 -0.23
N LEU A 515 -4.07 -9.79 0.20
CA LEU A 515 -3.70 -8.56 0.92
C LEU A 515 -3.90 -7.29 0.07
N LYS A 516 -3.65 -7.35 -1.24
CA LYS A 516 -3.88 -6.20 -2.15
C LYS A 516 -5.35 -5.82 -2.31
N GLU A 517 -6.26 -6.73 -2.04
CA GLU A 517 -7.70 -6.52 -2.10
C GLU A 517 -8.36 -6.36 -0.74
N THR A 518 -7.57 -6.36 0.33
CA THR A 518 -8.04 -6.32 1.72
C THR A 518 -7.49 -5.11 2.44
N ALA A 519 -8.32 -4.45 3.23
CA ALA A 519 -7.93 -3.41 4.18
C ALA A 519 -8.52 -3.73 5.57
N GLY A 520 -7.84 -3.30 6.62
CA GLY A 520 -8.45 -3.21 7.95
C GLY A 520 -9.07 -1.83 8.14
N GLN A 521 -10.19 -1.73 8.82
CA GLN A 521 -10.74 -0.46 9.25
C GLN A 521 -11.03 -0.52 10.74
N THR A 522 -10.59 0.50 11.47
CA THR A 522 -10.82 0.67 12.89
C THR A 522 -11.42 2.04 13.15
N ILE A 523 -12.58 2.07 13.79
CA ILE A 523 -13.26 3.30 14.19
C ILE A 523 -13.21 3.42 15.71
N LEU A 524 -12.70 4.56 16.19
CA LEU A 524 -12.42 4.82 17.58
C LEU A 524 -13.36 5.88 18.14
N TYR A 525 -13.89 5.62 19.33
CA TYR A 525 -14.81 6.50 20.03
C TYR A 525 -14.43 6.59 21.51
N LEU A 526 -14.68 7.76 22.10
CA LEU A 526 -14.72 7.92 23.54
C LEU A 526 -16.15 8.21 23.96
N LYS A 527 -16.77 7.27 24.66
CA LYS A 527 -18.18 7.31 25.05
C LYS A 527 -18.32 7.64 26.53
N GLN A 528 -19.40 8.34 26.85
CA GLN A 528 -19.76 8.60 28.24
C GLN A 528 -20.24 7.32 28.93
N HIS A 529 -19.96 7.23 30.22
CA HIS A 529 -20.60 6.26 31.09
C HIS A 529 -22.04 6.70 31.41
N ASP A 530 -22.97 5.75 31.48
CA ASP A 530 -24.40 6.03 31.69
C ASP A 530 -24.71 6.62 33.07
N GLY A 531 -23.91 6.26 34.07
CA GLY A 531 -24.03 6.70 35.47
C GLY A 531 -24.86 5.75 36.33
N THR A 532 -25.25 4.58 35.81
CA THR A 532 -26.04 3.58 36.54
C THR A 532 -25.26 2.28 36.72
N ALA A 533 -25.69 1.46 37.69
CA ALA A 533 -25.12 0.13 37.86
C ALA A 533 -25.63 -0.83 36.77
N ASN A 534 -26.85 -0.63 36.24
CA ASN A 534 -27.50 -1.45 35.23
C ASN A 534 -28.71 -0.69 34.63
N ASP A 535 -28.62 -0.08 33.44
CA ASP A 535 -29.66 -0.21 32.41
C ASP A 535 -29.24 0.26 31.00
N VAL A 536 -29.72 -0.49 30.01
CA VAL A 536 -28.87 -1.11 28.98
C VAL A 536 -29.19 -0.61 27.57
N ARG A 537 -28.17 -0.27 26.76
CA ARG A 537 -28.36 -0.27 25.29
C ARG A 537 -28.58 -1.73 24.85
N PRO A 538 -29.73 -2.12 24.28
CA PRO A 538 -29.96 -3.50 23.92
C PRO A 538 -28.92 -3.97 22.89
N GLY A 539 -28.10 -4.96 23.25
CA GLY A 539 -27.05 -5.51 22.39
C GLY A 539 -25.66 -4.89 22.54
N VAL A 540 -25.50 -3.73 23.20
CA VAL A 540 -24.19 -3.10 23.48
C VAL A 540 -24.04 -2.93 24.99
N GLY A 541 -22.86 -3.19 25.56
CA GLY A 541 -22.62 -3.17 27.02
C GLY A 541 -23.41 -2.06 27.73
N GLY A 542 -24.25 -2.43 28.70
CA GLY A 542 -25.37 -1.60 29.15
C GLY A 542 -25.01 -0.22 29.73
N GLN A 543 -23.74 -0.01 30.08
CA GLN A 543 -23.23 1.22 30.71
C GLN A 543 -22.65 2.24 29.71
N ILE A 544 -22.77 2.01 28.39
CA ILE A 544 -22.15 2.82 27.32
C ILE A 544 -23.20 3.74 26.66
N LYS A 545 -23.03 5.06 26.77
CA LYS A 545 -23.91 6.05 26.11
C LYS A 545 -23.56 6.26 24.63
N ASP A 546 -24.54 6.73 23.87
CA ASP A 546 -24.32 7.27 22.52
C ASP A 546 -23.50 8.58 22.53
N ALA A 547 -23.63 9.37 23.60
CA ALA A 547 -22.94 10.64 23.77
C ALA A 547 -21.42 10.44 23.91
N ASP A 548 -20.66 11.27 23.20
CA ASP A 548 -19.21 11.28 23.27
C ASP A 548 -18.73 11.91 24.58
N TYR A 549 -17.59 11.48 25.10
CA TYR A 549 -17.07 11.93 26.40
C TYR A 549 -16.85 13.44 26.45
N PHE A 550 -16.28 14.02 25.38
CA PHE A 550 -16.07 15.46 25.25
C PHE A 550 -17.32 16.25 24.78
N ASP A 551 -18.48 15.60 24.69
CA ASP A 551 -19.78 16.25 24.50
C ASP A 551 -20.36 16.74 25.85
N GLN A 552 -19.52 17.43 26.66
CA GLN A 552 -19.91 18.02 27.94
C GLN A 552 -19.39 19.47 28.05
N GLY A 553 -20.26 20.39 28.51
CA GLY A 553 -19.90 21.79 28.80
C GLY A 553 -20.18 22.78 27.66
N ALA A 554 -19.51 23.94 27.70
CA ALA A 554 -19.77 25.09 26.84
C ALA A 554 -19.36 24.92 25.36
N PHE A 555 -18.71 23.79 25.01
CA PHE A 555 -18.18 23.54 23.67
C PHE A 555 -18.33 22.06 23.29
N PRO A 556 -19.51 21.61 22.86
CA PRO A 556 -19.76 20.21 22.52
C PRO A 556 -18.90 19.76 21.34
N VAL A 557 -18.19 18.64 21.55
CA VAL A 557 -17.29 18.06 20.56
C VAL A 557 -17.71 16.62 20.30
N LYS A 558 -18.21 16.36 19.09
CA LYS A 558 -18.77 15.07 18.67
C LYS A 558 -17.88 14.43 17.62
N PHE A 559 -16.74 13.89 18.04
CA PHE A 559 -15.75 13.31 17.14
C PHE A 559 -15.56 11.83 17.39
N ASN A 560 -15.35 11.10 16.29
CA ASN A 560 -14.70 9.80 16.27
C ASN A 560 -13.41 9.92 15.46
N ILE A 561 -12.58 8.88 15.49
CA ILE A 561 -11.41 8.77 14.61
C ILE A 561 -11.60 7.51 13.77
N ASP A 562 -11.50 7.63 12.46
CA ASP A 562 -11.84 6.54 11.53
C ASP A 562 -10.63 6.20 10.67
N ILE A 563 -9.93 5.13 11.05
CA ILE A 563 -8.66 4.71 10.48
C ILE A 563 -8.87 3.53 9.53
N VAL A 564 -8.42 3.67 8.30
CA VAL A 564 -8.29 2.56 7.35
C VAL A 564 -6.81 2.22 7.20
N PHE A 565 -6.45 0.98 7.44
CA PHE A 565 -5.10 0.44 7.32
C PHE A 565 -5.01 -0.50 6.11
N ILE A 566 -3.92 -0.37 5.36
CA ILE A 566 -3.63 -1.24 4.22
C ILE A 566 -2.35 -2.05 4.49
N PRO A 567 -2.27 -3.32 4.09
CA PRO A 567 -1.08 -4.14 4.34
C PRO A 567 0.08 -3.84 3.39
N ASP A 568 -0.14 -2.99 2.37
CA ASP A 568 0.78 -2.69 1.27
C ASP A 568 2.19 -2.27 1.75
N LEU A 569 2.28 -1.44 2.79
CA LEU A 569 3.58 -1.02 3.34
C LEU A 569 4.33 -2.19 3.98
N ALA A 570 3.64 -3.03 4.74
CA ALA A 570 4.23 -4.21 5.36
C ALA A 570 4.70 -5.23 4.32
N VAL A 571 3.90 -5.43 3.25
CA VAL A 571 4.31 -6.27 2.11
C VAL A 571 5.56 -5.71 1.44
N ALA A 572 5.64 -4.39 1.22
CA ALA A 572 6.81 -3.75 0.65
C ALA A 572 8.05 -3.87 1.57
N ALA A 573 7.87 -3.75 2.89
CA ALA A 573 8.92 -3.92 3.88
C ALA A 573 9.47 -5.36 3.88
N ILE A 574 8.59 -6.37 3.95
CA ILE A 574 8.95 -7.78 3.89
C ILE A 574 9.70 -8.09 2.59
N GLN A 575 9.21 -7.61 1.45
CA GLN A 575 9.88 -7.80 0.15
C GLN A 575 11.30 -7.21 0.09
N ARG A 576 11.54 -6.10 0.81
CA ARG A 576 12.87 -5.48 0.90
C ARG A 576 13.80 -6.17 1.90
N MET A 577 13.27 -6.71 3.00
CA MET A 577 14.04 -7.40 4.04
C MET A 577 14.29 -8.89 3.74
N LEU A 578 13.44 -9.52 2.93
CA LEU A 578 13.54 -10.94 2.54
C LEU A 578 14.94 -11.37 2.08
N PRO A 579 15.65 -10.61 1.21
CA PRO A 579 17.01 -10.98 0.78
C PRO A 579 18.02 -11.07 1.93
N ALA A 580 17.87 -10.25 2.97
CA ALA A 580 18.75 -10.25 4.14
C ALA A 580 18.44 -11.41 5.11
N ILE A 581 17.16 -11.75 5.27
CA ILE A 581 16.71 -12.90 6.06
C ILE A 581 17.20 -14.22 5.45
N THR A 582 17.17 -14.34 4.11
CA THR A 582 17.67 -15.55 3.44
C THR A 582 19.17 -15.76 3.58
N SER A 583 19.96 -14.69 3.76
CA SER A 583 21.41 -14.78 3.97
C SER A 583 21.84 -15.03 5.42
N LEU A 584 20.91 -14.99 6.38
CA LEU A 584 21.18 -15.29 7.79
C LEU A 584 21.07 -16.80 8.12
N ASN A 585 20.49 -17.58 7.21
CA ASN A 585 20.33 -19.04 7.34
C ASN A 585 21.40 -19.85 6.58
N ASP A 586 22.35 -19.17 5.92
CA ASP A 586 23.57 -19.74 5.34
C ASP A 586 24.78 -19.34 6.21
#